data_AF-A0A7S0DTL0-F1
#
_entry.id   AF-A0A7S0DTL0-F1
#
_cell.length_a   1.000
_cell.length_b   1.000
_cell.length_c   1.000
_cell.angle_alpha   90.00
_cell.angle_beta   90.00
_cell.angle_gamma   90.00
#
_symmetry.space_group_name_H-M   'P 1'
#
loop_
_entity.id
_entity.type
_entity.pdbx_description
1 polymer ?
#
loop_
_entity_poly.entity_id
_entity_poly.type
_entity_poly.pdbx_seq_one_letter_code
_entity_poly.pdbx_strand_id
1 'polypeptide(L)'
;MFRPMSESRKEEFQKYLEKSGVIDTLTKVLVNLYECPEKPPNAINFIKESMGPAPPGGDVEKLQAKVKEQQAALEAKEKEILELKQKLADLTEAQKKAE
;
A
#
# COMPACT_ATOMS: atom_id res chain seq x y z
N MET A 1 -22.35 -25.36 18.28
CA MET A 1 -21.92 -26.60 17.59
C MET A 1 -20.73 -26.25 16.69
N PHE A 2 -19.53 -26.72 16.99
CA PHE A 2 -18.38 -26.59 16.09
C PHE A 2 -18.48 -27.68 15.02
N ARG A 3 -18.63 -27.27 13.74
CA ARG A 3 -18.61 -28.21 12.62
C ARG A 3 -17.15 -28.51 12.27
N PRO A 4 -16.70 -29.78 12.25
CA PRO A 4 -15.36 -30.10 11.80
C PRO A 4 -15.21 -29.66 10.33
N MET A 5 -14.23 -28.79 10.07
CA MET A 5 -13.82 -28.43 8.72
C MET A 5 -12.85 -29.47 8.17
N SER A 6 -12.97 -29.80 6.88
CA SER A 6 -11.96 -30.59 6.17
C SER A 6 -10.63 -29.84 6.10
N GLU A 7 -9.51 -30.58 6.03
CA GLU A 7 -8.17 -29.99 5.94
C GLU A 7 -8.02 -29.05 4.72
N SER A 8 -8.57 -29.43 3.57
CA SER A 8 -8.59 -28.56 2.37
C SER A 8 -9.31 -27.23 2.61
N ARG A 9 -10.44 -27.23 3.34
CA ARG A 9 -11.16 -25.99 3.66
C ARG A 9 -10.39 -25.12 4.66
N LYS A 10 -9.69 -25.74 5.60
CA LYS A 10 -8.82 -25.02 6.55
C LYS A 10 -7.68 -24.31 5.82
N GLU A 11 -7.02 -25.02 4.90
CA GLU A 11 -5.90 -24.49 4.12
C GLU A 11 -6.34 -23.32 3.22
N GLU A 12 -7.47 -23.45 2.52
CA GLU A 12 -8.03 -22.35 1.72
C GLU A 12 -8.36 -21.12 2.57
N PHE A 13 -8.95 -21.33 3.75
CA PHE A 13 -9.26 -20.24 4.67
C PHE A 13 -8.01 -19.58 5.22
N GLN A 14 -6.98 -20.36 5.57
CA GLN A 14 -5.69 -19.82 6.01
C GLN A 14 -5.04 -18.97 4.92
N LYS A 15 -4.95 -19.47 3.68
CA LYS A 15 -4.40 -18.71 2.54
C LYS A 15 -5.18 -17.43 2.29
N TYR A 16 -6.50 -17.45 2.47
CA TYR A 16 -7.33 -16.26 2.38
C TYR A 16 -6.96 -15.22 3.45
N LEU A 17 -6.79 -15.64 4.71
CA LEU A 17 -6.39 -14.74 5.80
C LEU A 17 -4.97 -14.17 5.61
N GLU A 18 -4.05 -14.98 5.09
CA GLU A 18 -2.69 -14.55 4.74
C GLU A 18 -2.73 -13.53 3.60
N LYS A 19 -3.41 -13.84 2.48
CA LYS A 19 -3.51 -12.96 1.31
C LYS A 19 -4.25 -11.65 1.60
N SER A 20 -5.22 -11.66 2.52
CA SER A 20 -5.96 -10.47 2.92
C SER A 20 -5.23 -9.63 4.00
N GLY A 21 -4.08 -10.10 4.49
CA GLY A 21 -3.29 -9.39 5.51
C GLY A 21 -3.87 -9.46 6.93
N VAL A 22 -4.87 -10.31 7.17
CA VAL A 22 -5.48 -10.50 8.50
C VAL A 22 -4.46 -11.07 9.48
N ILE A 23 -3.69 -12.07 9.06
CA ILE A 23 -2.67 -12.71 9.92
C ILE A 23 -1.60 -11.68 10.34
N ASP A 24 -1.11 -10.88 9.40
CA ASP A 24 -0.08 -9.86 9.66
C ASP A 24 -0.61 -8.76 10.61
N THR A 25 -1.84 -8.31 10.39
CA THR A 25 -2.49 -7.31 11.25
C THR A 25 -2.67 -7.82 12.68
N LEU A 26 -3.21 -9.05 12.84
CA LEU A 26 -3.38 -9.67 14.15
C LEU A 26 -2.03 -9.88 14.84
N THR A 27 -1.01 -10.31 14.09
CA THR A 27 0.35 -10.49 14.62
C THR A 27 0.91 -9.17 15.16
N LYS A 28 0.79 -8.07 14.41
CA LYS A 28 1.24 -6.73 14.85
C LYS A 28 0.53 -6.27 16.12
N VAL A 29 -0.80 -6.43 16.20
CA VAL A 29 -1.56 -6.05 17.41
C VAL A 29 -1.12 -6.86 18.63
N LEU A 30 -0.87 -8.17 18.45
CA LEU A 30 -0.41 -9.04 19.54
C LEU A 30 1.03 -8.71 19.97
N VAL A 31 1.92 -8.37 19.03
CA VAL A 31 3.27 -7.90 19.34
C VAL A 31 3.21 -6.59 20.13
N ASN A 32 2.41 -5.60 19.68
CA ASN A 32 2.24 -4.35 20.40
C ASN A 32 1.69 -4.55 21.82
N LEU A 33 0.76 -5.49 22.00
CA LEU A 33 0.24 -5.85 23.32
C LEU A 33 1.31 -6.52 24.20
N TYR A 34 2.18 -7.33 23.60
CA TYR A 34 3.29 -7.98 24.29
C TYR A 34 4.38 -6.99 24.72
N GLU A 35 4.72 -6.04 23.85
CA GLU A 35 5.75 -5.02 24.08
C GLU A 35 5.28 -3.85 24.97
N CYS A 36 3.99 -3.80 25.32
CA CYS A 36 3.44 -2.73 26.14
C CYS A 36 4.08 -2.73 27.54
N PRO A 37 4.77 -1.63 27.96
CA PRO A 37 5.51 -1.59 29.22
C PRO A 37 4.60 -1.72 30.45
N GLU A 38 3.36 -1.23 30.35
CA GLU A 38 2.30 -1.45 31.31
C GLU A 38 1.11 -2.10 30.60
N LYS A 39 0.86 -3.38 30.89
CA LYS A 39 -0.19 -4.13 30.18
C LYS A 39 -1.56 -3.51 30.47
N PRO A 40 -2.38 -3.28 29.43
CA PRO A 40 -3.70 -2.71 29.63
C PRO A 40 -4.55 -3.65 30.50
N PRO A 41 -5.36 -3.11 31.44
CA PRO A 41 -6.22 -3.92 32.31
C PRO A 41 -7.28 -4.70 31.53
N ASN A 42 -7.60 -4.27 30.30
CA ASN A 42 -8.50 -4.97 29.40
C ASN A 42 -7.85 -5.14 28.01
N ALA A 43 -7.19 -6.27 27.81
CA ALA A 43 -6.55 -6.64 26.54
C ALA A 43 -7.53 -6.69 25.36
N ILE A 44 -8.80 -7.05 25.59
CA ILE A 44 -9.82 -7.10 24.54
C ILE A 44 -10.14 -5.70 24.02
N ASN A 45 -10.27 -4.72 24.91
CA ASN A 45 -10.49 -3.33 24.50
C ASN A 45 -9.29 -2.77 23.74
N PHE A 46 -8.07 -3.05 24.22
CA PHE A 46 -6.85 -2.67 23.51
C PHE A 46 -6.79 -3.22 22.08
N ILE A 47 -7.15 -4.50 21.89
CA ILE A 47 -7.20 -5.11 20.56
C ILE A 47 -8.23 -4.41 19.67
N LYS A 48 -9.44 -4.14 20.19
CA LYS A 48 -10.49 -3.44 19.43
C LYS A 48 -10.06 -2.03 18.99
N GLU A 49 -9.39 -1.29 19.88
CA GLU A 49 -8.89 0.06 19.60
C GLU A 49 -7.71 0.03 18.61
N SER A 50 -6.78 -0.92 18.78
CA SER A 50 -5.60 -1.08 17.93
C SER A 50 -5.94 -1.49 16.49
N MET A 51 -7.08 -2.16 16.29
CA MET A 51 -7.57 -2.49 14.95
C MET A 51 -8.24 -1.31 14.24
N GLY A 52 -8.48 -0.19 14.94
CA GLY A 52 -9.10 1.03 14.42
C GLY A 52 -10.54 0.82 13.88
N PRO A 53 -11.23 1.89 13.45
CA PRO A 53 -12.33 1.72 12.51
C PRO A 53 -11.75 1.09 11.25
N ALA A 54 -12.25 -0.08 10.85
CA ALA A 54 -11.70 -0.85 9.74
C ALA A 54 -11.42 0.06 8.52
N PRO A 55 -10.15 0.25 8.12
CA PRO A 55 -9.89 0.71 6.77
C PRO A 55 -10.43 -0.39 5.85
N PRO A 56 -11.19 -0.07 4.79
CA PRO A 56 -11.63 -1.09 3.85
C PRO A 56 -10.40 -1.83 3.32
N GLY A 57 -10.28 -3.08 3.74
CA GLY A 57 -9.09 -3.90 3.52
C GLY A 57 -8.73 -3.97 2.05
N GLY A 58 -7.54 -3.49 1.70
CA GLY A 58 -6.98 -3.59 0.36
C GLY A 58 -6.43 -2.30 -0.22
N ASP A 59 -6.60 -1.15 0.44
CA ASP A 59 -6.14 0.12 -0.16
C ASP A 59 -4.64 0.36 -0.01
N VAL A 60 -3.93 -0.14 1.00
CA VAL A 60 -2.50 0.20 1.14
C VAL A 60 -1.66 -0.30 -0.04
N GLU A 61 -1.84 -1.55 -0.46
CA GLU A 61 -1.09 -2.12 -1.59
C GLU A 61 -1.54 -1.54 -2.94
N LYS A 62 -2.85 -1.28 -3.10
CA LYS A 62 -3.40 -0.58 -4.27
C LYS A 62 -2.94 0.87 -4.35
N LEU A 63 -2.87 1.57 -3.22
CA LEU A 63 -2.37 2.93 -3.10
C LEU A 63 -0.88 2.96 -3.39
N GLN A 64 -0.09 2.00 -2.89
CA GLN A 64 1.33 1.87 -3.24
C GLN A 64 1.54 1.60 -4.73
N ALA A 65 0.75 0.71 -5.34
CA ALA A 65 0.78 0.46 -6.78
C ALA A 65 0.42 1.72 -7.58
N LYS A 66 -0.61 2.45 -7.15
CA LYS A 66 -1.06 3.70 -7.77
C LYS A 66 -0.04 4.82 -7.63
N VAL A 67 0.62 4.94 -6.47
CA VAL A 67 1.73 5.87 -6.25
C VAL A 67 2.88 5.55 -7.20
N LYS A 68 3.25 4.27 -7.35
CA LYS A 68 4.32 3.86 -8.26
C LYS A 68 3.99 4.13 -9.73
N GLU A 69 2.76 3.86 -10.15
CA GLU A 69 2.28 4.16 -11.51
C GLU A 69 2.28 5.67 -11.79
N GLN A 70 1.77 6.47 -10.84
CA GLN A 70 1.77 7.92 -10.97
C GLN A 70 3.18 8.51 -11.00
N GLN A 71 4.12 7.95 -10.22
CA GLN A 71 5.52 8.36 -10.23
C GLN A 71 6.16 8.11 -11.61
N ALA A 72 5.97 6.90 -12.17
CA ALA A 72 6.48 6.56 -13.49
C ALA A 72 5.87 7.44 -14.60
N ALA A 73 4.59 7.77 -14.50
CA ALA A 73 3.92 8.67 -15.44
C ALA A 73 4.45 10.12 -15.34
N LEU A 74 4.76 10.58 -14.13
CA LEU A 74 5.41 11.89 -13.92
C LEU A 74 6.79 11.93 -14.55
N GLU A 75 7.64 10.93 -14.29
CA GLU A 75 8.99 10.86 -14.88
C GLU A 75 8.95 10.84 -16.41
N ALA A 76 8.01 10.09 -17.00
CA ALA A 76 7.83 10.06 -18.45
C ALA A 76 7.44 11.44 -19.02
N LYS A 77 6.51 12.14 -18.35
CA LYS A 77 6.08 13.49 -18.75
C LYS A 77 7.19 14.52 -18.58
N GLU A 78 7.98 14.44 -17.51
CA GLU A 78 9.12 15.33 -17.30
C GLU A 78 10.17 15.17 -18.41
N LYS A 79 10.44 13.94 -18.84
CA LYS A 79 11.33 13.67 -19.97
C LYS A 79 10.80 14.27 -21.28
N GLU A 80 9.50 14.09 -21.57
CA GLU A 80 8.87 14.64 -22.77
C GLU A 80 8.90 16.17 -22.78
N ILE A 81 8.64 16.81 -21.63
CA ILE A 81 8.75 18.27 -21.47
C ILE A 81 10.19 18.73 -21.76
N LEU A 82 11.19 18.00 -21.30
CA LEU A 82 12.60 18.35 -21.51
C LEU A 82 12.98 18.25 -22.99
N GLU A 83 12.57 17.19 -23.68
CA GLU A 83 12.79 17.01 -25.11
C GLU A 83 12.09 18.10 -25.94
N LEU A 84 10.85 18.44 -25.61
CA LEU A 84 10.11 19.50 -26.31
C LEU A 84 10.73 20.88 -26.08
N LYS A 85 11.16 21.19 -24.86
CA LYS A 85 11.88 22.44 -24.56
C LYS A 85 13.18 22.55 -25.35
N GLN A 86 13.91 21.45 -25.52
CA GLN A 86 15.15 21.44 -26.27
C GLN A 86 14.91 21.68 -27.76
N LYS A 87 13.93 20.98 -28.36
CA LYS A 87 13.52 21.22 -29.75
C LYS A 87 13.05 22.65 -30.01
N LEU A 88 12.31 23.25 -29.06
CA LEU A 88 11.90 24.64 -29.15
C LEU A 88 13.10 25.59 -29.11
N ALA A 89 14.08 25.34 -28.23
CA ALA A 89 15.31 26.12 -28.18
C ALA A 89 16.06 26.06 -29.53
N ASP A 90 16.27 24.86 -30.07
CA ASP A 90 16.94 24.64 -31.36
C ASP A 90 16.22 25.35 -32.51
N LEU A 91 14.88 25.29 -32.56
CA LEU A 91 14.07 25.99 -33.56
C LEU A 91 14.17 27.51 -33.42
N THR A 92 14.12 28.05 -32.20
CA THR A 92 14.26 29.49 -31.97
C THR A 92 15.66 30.01 -32.31
N GLU A 93 16.71 29.22 -32.07
CA GLU A 93 18.07 29.56 -32.49
C GLU A 93 18.22 29.49 -34.01
N ALA A 94 17.61 28.50 -34.66
CA ALA A 94 17.61 28.40 -36.13
C ALA A 94 16.89 29.58 -36.78
N GLN A 95 15.78 30.05 -36.21
CA GLN A 95 15.06 31.23 -36.69
C GLN A 95 15.88 32.52 -36.51
N LYS A 96 16.57 32.69 -35.37
CA LYS A 96 17.43 33.85 -35.13
C LYS A 96 18.67 33.93 -36.03
N LYS A 97 19.17 32.79 -36.54
CA LYS A 97 20.32 32.76 -37.46
C LYS A 97 19.92 32.99 -38.93
N ALA A 98 18.62 32.91 -39.24
CA ALA A 98 18.08 33.11 -40.58
C ALA A 98 17.63 34.57 -40.84
N GLU A 99 17.64 35.42 -39.81
CA GLU A 99 17.39 36.87 -39.84
C GLU A 99 18.72 37.64 -39.79
#